data_AF-A0A7Y5GLR4-F1
#
_entry.id   AF-A0A7Y5GLR4-F1
#
_cell.length_a   1.000
_cell.length_b   1.000
_cell.length_c   1.000
_cell.angle_alpha   90.00
_cell.angle_beta   90.00
_cell.angle_gamma   90.00
#
_symmetry.space_group_name_H-M   'P 1'
#
loop_
_entity.id
_entity.type
_entity.pdbx_description
1 polymer ?
#
loop_
_entity_poly.entity_id
_entity_poly.type
_entity_poly.pdbx_seq_one_letter_code
_entity_poly.pdbx_strand_id
1 'polypeptide(L)'
;MLEFLLISCRQIPNEYKEYLHEYSVPVEYREVFPIHGEGRLKIPEIISREQAKEDVLMMEYLIRTSYAGYEYWITKGVDFNAFYQGIFENLDKNDSVTTYDLEKELSNIFNNIYDGHIALGGRVHNWAYKHKAAYFCDIIVEKENDGTYKVIDSKNPSVKEGDTFTQVNPEQFLFRTLSSERVKQYLIGKISPVNVYAQKLSFNDKEIEIYFRKSRLMYSEFKDPKPFYIYRLNNIPVIRVTSSADHLYPEMLKFMEAGNELKNEKTLILNLFYHGGGSSYYPQTFMKNLNGNSDWDINWAMTTSPAITEYFAKIDISSIKDISPQYKNWIKINSDKFEDYKRKPVKDWEFGAASGAGKKGTYEGRLIILTNRRILSAGEGMIGASQSVKNRIIIGENTGGVAQFSDLCEFYLPNSKFILRLPRQFLIIPALEECLGYIPDYWLDTNQPVEEVMRWLENRNSYQFRYGEPFNEFLKKNNYANVLPEKFSIVPPSVGIPDELKKFSGKWFGVADGILDNILIVEKIINRHEAEVIYSWGVAFQWGVGTPGWQRYTASIENGILTIRDKKQQVKITYSFNQDGTLNSVYERPGAISKTTLMRMN
;
A
#
# COMPACT_ATOMS: atom_id res chain seq x y z
N MET A 1 -18.26 -13.79 13.67
CA MET A 1 -18.93 -12.69 14.40
C MET A 1 -18.47 -12.80 15.85
N LEU A 2 -17.72 -11.81 16.33
CA LEU A 2 -17.35 -11.69 17.74
C LEU A 2 -18.62 -11.61 18.60
N GLU A 3 -18.54 -12.06 19.86
CA GLU A 3 -19.37 -11.48 20.92
C GLU A 3 -18.85 -10.06 21.19
N PHE A 4 -19.09 -9.15 20.25
CA PHE A 4 -19.01 -7.73 20.54
C PHE A 4 -20.19 -7.39 21.43
N LEU A 5 -19.94 -6.72 22.56
CA LEU A 5 -21.02 -6.09 23.31
C LEU A 5 -21.54 -4.94 22.45
N LEU A 6 -22.72 -5.14 21.85
CA LEU A 6 -23.50 -4.03 21.29
C LEU A 6 -23.73 -3.03 22.42
N ILE A 7 -23.15 -1.84 22.30
CA ILE A 7 -23.50 -0.74 23.18
C ILE A 7 -24.86 -0.25 22.69
N SER A 8 -25.95 -0.74 23.29
CA SER A 8 -27.33 -0.35 22.94
C SER A 8 -27.67 1.05 23.47
N CYS A 9 -26.80 2.03 23.24
CA CYS A 9 -27.06 3.42 23.59
C CYS A 9 -27.17 4.22 22.30
N ARG A 10 -28.25 5.00 22.14
CA ARG A 10 -28.40 6.00 21.06
C ARG A 10 -27.51 7.22 21.32
N GLN A 11 -26.24 6.99 21.67
CA GLN A 11 -25.26 8.02 21.92
C GLN A 11 -23.97 7.65 21.20
N ILE A 12 -23.43 8.61 20.45
CA ILE A 12 -22.13 8.47 19.78
C ILE A 12 -21.05 8.36 20.87
N PRO A 13 -20.21 7.31 20.87
CA PRO A 13 -19.10 7.19 21.82
C PRO A 13 -18.13 8.36 21.73
N ASN A 14 -17.47 8.70 22.84
CA ASN A 14 -16.66 9.93 22.95
C ASN A 14 -15.55 10.01 21.89
N GLU A 15 -14.92 8.89 21.59
CA GLU A 15 -13.86 8.75 20.59
C GLU A 15 -14.32 9.08 19.16
N TYR A 16 -15.63 9.02 18.89
CA TYR A 16 -16.21 9.37 17.58
C TYR A 16 -16.82 10.77 17.53
N LYS A 17 -17.05 11.44 18.67
CA LYS A 17 -17.76 12.75 18.70
C LYS A 17 -17.04 13.88 17.98
N GLU A 18 -15.72 13.77 17.80
CA GLU A 18 -14.94 14.71 16.99
C GLU A 18 -15.33 14.62 15.50
N TYR A 19 -15.76 13.44 15.04
CA TYR A 19 -15.97 13.14 13.62
C TYR A 19 -17.44 12.99 13.27
N LEU A 20 -18.25 12.45 14.18
CA LEU A 20 -19.66 12.12 13.96
C LEU A 20 -20.53 12.96 14.89
N HIS A 21 -21.51 13.66 14.32
CA HIS A 21 -22.41 14.55 15.06
C HIS A 21 -23.83 13.99 15.17
N GLU A 22 -24.26 13.16 14.22
CA GLU A 22 -25.60 12.59 14.17
C GLU A 22 -25.54 11.05 14.10
N TYR A 23 -26.37 10.40 14.93
CA TYR A 23 -26.47 8.94 14.97
C TYR A 23 -27.24 8.39 13.76
N SER A 24 -28.27 9.13 13.33
CA SER A 24 -29.22 8.76 12.27
C SER A 24 -29.61 10.01 11.49
N VAL A 25 -29.41 9.98 10.18
CA VAL A 25 -29.72 11.09 9.27
C VAL A 25 -30.73 10.61 8.23
N PRO A 26 -31.89 11.27 8.04
CA PRO A 26 -32.78 10.97 6.92
C PRO A 26 -32.05 11.16 5.58
N VAL A 27 -32.26 10.23 4.66
CA VAL A 27 -31.69 10.32 3.30
C VAL A 27 -32.78 10.09 2.26
N GLU A 28 -32.47 10.32 0.99
CA GLU A 28 -33.32 9.87 -0.11
C GLU A 28 -32.95 8.42 -0.47
N TYR A 29 -33.93 7.64 -0.89
CA TYR A 29 -33.64 6.36 -1.54
C TYR A 29 -33.29 6.59 -3.01
N ARG A 30 -32.18 6.01 -3.46
CA ARG A 30 -31.84 5.85 -4.87
C ARG A 30 -31.44 4.41 -5.12
N GLU A 31 -31.95 3.83 -6.20
CA GLU A 31 -31.55 2.50 -6.65
C GLU A 31 -30.05 2.50 -6.98
N VAL A 32 -29.37 1.42 -6.59
CA VAL A 32 -27.92 1.26 -6.80
C VAL A 32 -27.62 0.07 -7.70
N PHE A 33 -26.39 0.06 -8.23
CA PHE A 33 -25.89 -0.99 -9.12
C PHE A 33 -24.67 -1.69 -8.49
N PRO A 34 -24.87 -2.60 -7.51
CA PRO A 34 -23.79 -3.34 -6.87
C PRO A 34 -22.97 -4.18 -7.86
N ILE A 35 -21.71 -4.44 -7.52
CA ILE A 35 -20.89 -5.46 -8.18
C ILE A 35 -20.62 -6.63 -7.24
N HIS A 36 -20.94 -7.83 -7.71
CA HIS A 36 -20.68 -9.09 -7.00
C HIS A 36 -20.14 -10.11 -8.03
N GLY A 37 -18.84 -10.38 -8.01
CA GLY A 37 -18.21 -11.40 -8.86
C GLY A 37 -17.27 -10.88 -9.95
N GLU A 38 -16.87 -11.80 -10.84
CA GLU A 38 -15.89 -11.54 -11.89
C GLU A 38 -16.56 -11.05 -13.18
N GLY A 39 -16.15 -9.88 -13.67
CA GLY A 39 -16.66 -9.30 -14.92
C GLY A 39 -16.94 -7.82 -14.79
N ARG A 40 -16.16 -7.00 -15.48
CA ARG A 40 -16.38 -5.55 -15.53
C ARG A 40 -17.27 -5.21 -16.70
N LEU A 41 -18.28 -4.36 -16.47
CA LEU A 41 -19.04 -3.76 -17.56
C LEU A 41 -18.11 -2.93 -18.46
N LYS A 42 -18.41 -2.93 -19.77
CA LYS A 42 -17.63 -2.14 -20.73
C LYS A 42 -17.86 -0.65 -20.47
N ILE A 43 -16.77 0.09 -20.28
CA ILE A 43 -16.78 1.55 -20.13
C ILE A 43 -17.00 2.19 -21.52
N PRO A 44 -18.03 3.02 -21.72
CA PRO A 44 -18.22 3.76 -22.96
C PRO A 44 -17.07 4.75 -23.20
N GLU A 45 -16.77 5.11 -24.44
CA GLU A 45 -15.71 6.10 -24.72
C GLU A 45 -16.14 7.52 -24.37
N ILE A 46 -17.40 7.85 -24.67
CA ILE A 46 -18.00 9.17 -24.50
C ILE A 46 -19.41 8.95 -23.92
N ILE A 47 -19.83 9.85 -23.04
CA ILE A 47 -21.20 9.94 -22.53
C ILE A 47 -21.71 11.37 -22.71
N SER A 48 -23.03 11.55 -22.74
CA SER A 48 -23.63 12.89 -22.81
C SER A 48 -23.40 13.67 -21.51
N ARG A 49 -23.55 15.00 -21.56
CA ARG A 49 -23.51 15.86 -20.36
C ARG A 49 -24.48 15.37 -19.28
N GLU A 50 -25.72 15.04 -19.65
CA GLU A 50 -26.73 14.62 -18.67
C GLU A 50 -26.37 13.26 -18.03
N GLN A 51 -25.83 12.33 -18.80
CA GLN A 51 -25.32 11.06 -18.28
C GLN A 51 -24.14 11.26 -17.32
N ALA A 52 -23.24 12.20 -17.62
CA ALA A 52 -22.14 12.55 -16.73
C ALA A 52 -22.65 13.20 -15.43
N LYS A 53 -23.66 14.07 -15.50
CA LYS A 53 -24.29 14.66 -14.32
C LYS A 53 -24.97 13.60 -13.43
N GLU A 54 -25.65 12.64 -14.03
CA GLU A 54 -26.23 11.50 -13.29
C GLU A 54 -25.16 10.67 -12.56
N ASP A 55 -24.01 10.44 -13.21
CA ASP A 55 -22.88 9.76 -12.57
C ASP A 55 -22.31 10.55 -11.40
N VAL A 56 -22.14 11.87 -11.54
CA VAL A 56 -21.68 12.76 -10.46
C VAL A 56 -22.67 12.73 -9.28
N LEU A 57 -23.97 12.85 -9.56
CA LEU A 57 -25.03 12.79 -8.55
C LEU A 57 -25.09 11.43 -7.84
N MET A 58 -24.84 10.33 -8.56
CA MET A 58 -24.78 9.00 -7.96
C MET A 58 -23.53 8.84 -7.09
N MET A 59 -22.37 9.32 -7.56
CA MET A 59 -21.14 9.31 -6.76
C MET A 59 -21.30 10.12 -5.48
N GLU A 60 -21.87 11.32 -5.55
CA GLU A 60 -22.16 12.16 -4.37
C GLU A 60 -23.08 11.43 -3.38
N TYR A 61 -24.18 10.84 -3.88
CA TYR A 61 -25.10 10.05 -3.06
C TYR A 61 -24.36 8.91 -2.35
N LEU A 62 -23.63 8.07 -3.10
CA LEU A 62 -22.92 6.92 -2.56
C LEU A 62 -21.85 7.33 -1.55
N ILE A 63 -21.03 8.36 -1.84
CA ILE A 63 -20.03 8.86 -0.89
C ILE A 63 -20.72 9.34 0.40
N ARG A 64 -21.77 10.15 0.29
CA ARG A 64 -22.47 10.68 1.48
C ARG A 64 -23.13 9.59 2.32
N THR A 65 -23.74 8.58 1.70
CA THR A 65 -24.56 7.58 2.39
C THR A 65 -23.86 6.28 2.72
N SER A 66 -22.74 5.96 2.06
CA SER A 66 -22.12 4.64 2.12
C SER A 66 -20.64 4.65 2.47
N TYR A 67 -19.97 5.81 2.37
CA TYR A 67 -18.58 5.94 2.81
C TYR A 67 -18.51 6.33 4.29
N ALA A 68 -17.93 5.47 5.12
CA ALA A 68 -17.76 5.75 6.56
C ALA A 68 -16.75 6.88 6.83
N GLY A 69 -15.87 7.20 5.89
CA GLY A 69 -14.94 8.32 6.02
C GLY A 69 -15.53 9.69 5.64
N TYR A 70 -16.77 9.77 5.16
CA TYR A 70 -17.35 11.02 4.65
C TYR A 70 -17.27 12.17 5.67
N GLU A 71 -17.86 11.98 6.86
CA GLU A 71 -17.82 12.98 7.92
C GLU A 71 -16.40 13.21 8.47
N TYR A 72 -15.59 12.15 8.57
CA TYR A 72 -14.20 12.24 9.02
C TYR A 72 -13.40 13.21 8.13
N TRP A 73 -13.49 13.08 6.80
CA TRP A 73 -12.71 13.91 5.89
C TRP A 73 -13.20 15.35 5.85
N ILE A 74 -14.48 15.61 6.10
CA ILE A 74 -15.00 16.97 6.29
C ILE A 74 -14.29 17.64 7.47
N THR A 75 -14.12 16.95 8.60
CA THR A 75 -13.40 17.53 9.75
C THR A 75 -11.90 17.71 9.49
N LYS A 76 -11.34 16.97 8.51
CA LYS A 76 -9.98 17.17 7.99
C LYS A 76 -9.89 18.20 6.85
N GLY A 77 -10.98 18.89 6.54
CA GLY A 77 -11.00 20.01 5.59
C GLY A 77 -11.30 19.65 4.14
N VAL A 78 -11.78 18.43 3.86
CA VAL A 78 -12.25 18.06 2.52
C VAL A 78 -13.64 18.66 2.26
N ASP A 79 -13.73 19.55 1.29
CA ASP A 79 -15.00 20.15 0.85
C ASP A 79 -15.60 19.38 -0.34
N PHE A 80 -16.41 18.37 -0.03
CA PHE A 80 -17.11 17.58 -1.04
C PHE A 80 -18.11 18.41 -1.86
N ASN A 81 -18.77 19.40 -1.24
CA ASN A 81 -19.78 20.21 -1.92
C ASN A 81 -19.13 21.09 -3.00
N ALA A 82 -18.07 21.81 -2.65
CA ALA A 82 -17.32 22.62 -3.60
C ALA A 82 -16.71 21.76 -4.72
N PHE A 83 -16.23 20.55 -4.38
CA PHE A 83 -15.71 19.60 -5.36
C PHE A 83 -16.75 19.22 -6.42
N TYR A 84 -17.94 18.78 -6.00
CA TYR A 84 -18.99 18.38 -6.94
C TYR A 84 -19.55 19.57 -7.73
N GLN A 85 -19.72 20.73 -7.09
CA GLN A 85 -20.12 21.97 -7.78
C GLN A 85 -19.15 22.34 -8.91
N GLY A 86 -17.84 22.28 -8.65
CA GLY A 86 -16.83 22.56 -9.68
C GLY A 86 -16.89 21.59 -10.87
N ILE A 87 -17.26 20.33 -10.66
CA ILE A 87 -17.47 19.37 -11.75
C ILE A 87 -18.72 19.73 -12.56
N PHE A 88 -19.84 20.06 -11.90
CA PHE A 88 -21.05 20.48 -12.60
C PHE A 88 -20.81 21.71 -13.50
N GLU A 89 -20.10 22.72 -12.99
CA GLU A 89 -19.72 23.91 -13.76
C GLU A 89 -18.85 23.59 -14.98
N ASN A 90 -17.98 22.57 -14.88
CA ASN A 90 -17.16 22.12 -16.01
C ASN A 90 -17.98 21.35 -17.04
N LEU A 91 -18.90 20.49 -16.59
CA LEU A 91 -19.77 19.73 -17.48
C LEU A 91 -20.73 20.62 -18.27
N ASP A 92 -21.12 21.78 -17.75
CA ASP A 92 -21.99 22.73 -18.47
C ASP A 92 -21.33 23.38 -19.69
N LYS A 93 -20.00 23.25 -19.85
CA LYS A 93 -19.24 23.84 -20.97
C LYS A 93 -19.32 23.03 -22.27
N ASN A 94 -19.72 21.76 -22.20
CA ASN A 94 -19.75 20.85 -23.35
C ASN A 94 -21.02 19.97 -23.34
N ASP A 95 -21.48 19.52 -24.51
CA ASP A 95 -22.66 18.63 -24.59
C ASP A 95 -22.34 17.15 -24.31
N SER A 96 -21.05 16.79 -24.31
CA SER A 96 -20.56 15.45 -24.04
C SER A 96 -19.17 15.50 -23.42
N VAL A 97 -18.79 14.43 -22.72
CA VAL A 97 -17.46 14.28 -22.10
C VAL A 97 -16.90 12.89 -22.38
N THR A 98 -15.58 12.78 -22.53
CA THR A 98 -14.94 11.47 -22.60
C THR A 98 -14.93 10.84 -21.21
N THR A 99 -15.07 9.51 -21.12
CA THR A 99 -14.98 8.84 -19.81
C THR A 99 -13.58 8.96 -19.21
N TYR A 100 -12.54 9.12 -20.02
CA TYR A 100 -11.20 9.38 -19.50
C TYR A 100 -11.10 10.72 -18.76
N ASP A 101 -11.66 11.79 -19.33
CA ASP A 101 -11.63 13.11 -18.70
C ASP A 101 -12.51 13.15 -17.44
N LEU A 102 -13.72 12.56 -17.51
CA LEU A 102 -14.60 12.46 -16.35
C LEU A 102 -13.96 11.66 -15.21
N GLU A 103 -13.33 10.52 -15.51
CA GLU A 103 -12.62 9.71 -14.52
C GLU A 103 -11.53 10.51 -13.81
N LYS A 104 -10.74 11.28 -14.57
CA LYS A 104 -9.68 12.14 -14.05
C LYS A 104 -10.22 13.26 -13.16
N GLU A 105 -11.36 13.86 -13.52
CA GLU A 105 -12.00 14.90 -12.71
C GLU A 105 -12.54 14.31 -11.39
N LEU A 106 -13.28 13.20 -11.47
CA LEU A 106 -13.85 12.51 -10.32
C LEU A 106 -12.77 12.01 -9.35
N SER A 107 -11.64 11.53 -9.85
CA SER A 107 -10.58 11.00 -8.99
C SER A 107 -9.77 12.05 -8.24
N ASN A 108 -9.87 13.34 -8.61
CA ASN A 108 -9.12 14.40 -7.95
C ASN A 108 -9.44 14.55 -6.46
N ILE A 109 -10.65 14.17 -6.02
CA ILE A 109 -11.02 14.19 -4.60
C ILE A 109 -10.09 13.31 -3.75
N PHE A 110 -9.57 12.22 -4.32
CA PHE A 110 -8.67 11.29 -3.63
C PHE A 110 -7.27 11.87 -3.38
N ASN A 111 -6.91 13.00 -3.99
CA ASN A 111 -5.65 13.69 -3.65
C ASN A 111 -5.65 14.17 -2.20
N ASN A 112 -6.82 14.51 -1.65
CA ASN A 112 -6.98 15.04 -0.30
C ASN A 112 -7.37 13.99 0.75
N ILE A 113 -7.50 12.73 0.35
CA ILE A 113 -7.94 11.61 1.20
C ILE A 113 -6.79 10.61 1.35
N TYR A 114 -6.58 10.10 2.57
CA TYR A 114 -5.61 9.03 2.86
C TYR A 114 -6.38 7.81 3.37
N ASP A 115 -6.79 6.96 2.44
CA ASP A 115 -7.60 5.78 2.75
C ASP A 115 -7.25 4.65 1.78
N GLY A 116 -6.80 3.52 2.34
CA GLY A 116 -6.35 2.35 1.61
C GLY A 116 -7.46 1.49 1.02
N HIS A 117 -8.73 1.76 1.31
CA HIS A 117 -9.88 0.98 0.85
C HIS A 117 -10.74 1.73 -0.18
N ILE A 118 -10.71 3.07 -0.20
CA ILE A 118 -11.47 3.86 -1.19
C ILE A 118 -10.75 3.94 -2.54
N ALA A 119 -11.47 3.66 -3.63
CA ALA A 119 -10.96 3.82 -4.98
C ALA A 119 -12.07 4.03 -6.02
N LEU A 120 -11.69 4.58 -7.17
CA LEU A 120 -12.51 4.68 -8.38
C LEU A 120 -11.82 3.89 -9.50
N GLY A 121 -12.42 2.79 -9.90
CA GLY A 121 -11.97 1.96 -11.02
C GLY A 121 -12.71 2.32 -12.31
N GLY A 122 -12.04 3.03 -13.21
CA GLY A 122 -12.50 3.27 -14.57
C GLY A 122 -11.54 2.62 -15.58
N ARG A 123 -11.06 3.41 -16.54
CA ARG A 123 -9.96 3.04 -17.45
C ARG A 123 -8.65 2.95 -16.68
N VAL A 124 -8.53 3.72 -15.61
CA VAL A 124 -7.45 3.62 -14.64
C VAL A 124 -7.96 3.21 -13.25
N HIS A 125 -7.04 2.83 -12.36
CA HIS A 125 -7.38 2.50 -10.98
C HIS A 125 -6.92 3.66 -10.10
N ASN A 126 -7.86 4.52 -9.73
CA ASN A 126 -7.59 5.69 -8.93
C ASN A 126 -7.77 5.34 -7.45
N TRP A 127 -6.67 5.08 -6.77
CA TRP A 127 -6.66 4.62 -5.37
C TRP A 127 -6.21 5.77 -4.46
N ALA A 128 -6.92 6.03 -3.36
CA ALA A 128 -6.54 7.06 -2.39
C ALA A 128 -5.41 6.64 -1.42
N TYR A 129 -4.82 5.46 -1.64
CA TYR A 129 -3.76 4.91 -0.82
C TYR A 129 -2.42 5.60 -1.06
N LYS A 130 -1.84 6.16 0.01
CA LYS A 130 -0.56 6.89 -0.02
C LYS A 130 0.42 6.36 1.01
N HIS A 131 0.84 5.11 0.82
CA HIS A 131 1.69 4.40 1.78
C HIS A 131 2.96 5.18 2.15
N LYS A 132 3.15 5.39 3.46
CA LYS A 132 4.34 5.96 4.07
C LYS A 132 5.42 4.88 4.16
N ALA A 133 6.19 4.76 3.09
CA ALA A 133 7.24 3.77 2.92
C ALA A 133 8.49 4.08 3.75
N ALA A 134 9.15 3.05 4.29
CA ALA A 134 10.52 3.16 4.78
C ALA A 134 11.55 3.14 3.63
N TYR A 135 12.54 4.03 3.75
CA TYR A 135 13.71 4.14 2.88
C TYR A 135 14.96 4.07 3.76
N PHE A 136 15.96 3.30 3.35
CA PHE A 136 17.22 3.09 4.08
C PHE A 136 18.42 3.39 3.19
N CYS A 137 19.53 3.75 3.82
CA CYS A 137 20.85 3.68 3.22
C CYS A 137 21.62 2.46 3.74
N ASP A 138 22.75 2.13 3.11
CA ASP A 138 23.55 0.97 3.49
C ASP A 138 24.58 1.32 4.58
N ILE A 139 24.14 1.99 5.65
CA ILE A 139 24.94 2.40 6.81
C ILE A 139 24.21 1.97 8.08
N ILE A 140 24.93 1.34 9.00
CA ILE A 140 24.42 0.90 10.30
C ILE A 140 25.22 1.60 11.39
N VAL A 141 24.51 2.10 12.40
CA VAL A 141 25.11 2.70 13.59
C VAL A 141 24.75 1.96 14.86
N GLU A 142 25.66 1.97 15.82
CA GLU A 142 25.46 1.49 17.18
C GLU A 142 25.45 2.67 18.14
N LYS A 143 24.56 2.61 19.14
CA LYS A 143 24.52 3.60 20.23
C LYS A 143 25.51 3.22 21.32
N GLU A 144 26.46 4.11 21.57
CA GLU A 144 27.45 4.00 22.63
C GLU A 144 26.87 4.40 24.00
N ASN A 145 27.60 4.07 25.08
CA ASN A 145 27.20 4.39 26.46
C ASN A 145 27.14 5.90 26.73
N ASP A 146 27.94 6.71 26.01
CA ASP A 146 27.92 8.17 26.11
C ASP A 146 26.78 8.82 25.29
N GLY A 147 25.96 8.00 24.62
CA GLY A 147 24.84 8.43 23.79
C GLY A 147 25.20 8.78 22.36
N THR A 148 26.49 8.72 21.97
CA THR A 148 26.91 8.91 20.59
C THR A 148 26.55 7.71 19.72
N TYR A 149 26.54 7.92 18.40
CA TYR A 149 26.23 6.89 17.41
C TYR A 149 27.46 6.62 16.55
N LYS A 150 27.97 5.39 16.57
CA LYS A 150 29.15 4.95 15.83
C LYS A 150 28.78 4.08 14.65
N VAL A 151 29.38 4.33 13.49
CA VAL A 151 29.19 3.50 12.29
C VAL A 151 29.87 2.15 12.51
N ILE A 152 29.10 1.07 12.41
CA ILE A 152 29.56 -0.31 12.65
C ILE A 152 29.53 -1.19 11.38
N ASP A 153 28.90 -0.70 10.32
CA ASP A 153 28.94 -1.25 8.97
C ASP A 153 28.55 -0.14 7.99
N SER A 154 29.25 -0.04 6.86
CA SER A 154 28.93 0.91 5.79
C SER A 154 29.31 0.34 4.44
N LYS A 155 28.41 0.47 3.47
CA LYS A 155 28.68 0.26 2.04
C LYS A 155 28.68 1.57 1.26
N ASN A 156 28.60 2.70 1.95
CA ASN A 156 28.73 4.02 1.36
C ASN A 156 30.23 4.37 1.21
N PRO A 157 30.70 4.84 0.05
CA PRO A 157 32.11 5.15 -0.16
C PRO A 157 32.64 6.34 0.67
N SER A 158 31.74 7.20 1.15
CA SER A 158 32.07 8.44 1.86
C SER A 158 31.97 8.33 3.39
N VAL A 159 31.45 7.20 3.92
CA VAL A 159 31.27 6.97 5.36
C VAL A 159 31.90 5.62 5.71
N LYS A 160 32.75 5.58 6.72
CA LYS A 160 33.53 4.40 7.11
C LYS A 160 33.13 3.90 8.50
N GLU A 161 33.41 2.62 8.76
CA GLU A 161 33.31 2.09 10.13
C GLU A 161 34.19 2.93 11.09
N GLY A 162 33.65 3.23 12.28
CA GLY A 162 34.26 4.09 13.29
C GLY A 162 33.88 5.58 13.20
N ASP A 163 33.32 6.05 12.07
CA ASP A 163 32.80 7.40 11.94
C ASP A 163 31.66 7.65 12.96
N THR A 164 31.54 8.89 13.43
CA THR A 164 30.46 9.30 14.33
C THR A 164 29.32 9.88 13.51
N PHE A 165 28.10 9.40 13.71
CA PHE A 165 26.90 10.02 13.16
C PHE A 165 26.51 11.23 14.03
N THR A 166 26.78 12.44 13.54
CA THR A 166 26.62 13.70 14.30
C THR A 166 25.40 14.51 13.87
N GLN A 167 24.41 13.85 13.26
CA GLN A 167 23.17 14.47 12.80
C GLN A 167 22.38 15.11 13.94
N VAL A 168 21.90 16.33 13.71
CA VAL A 168 20.92 16.99 14.60
C VAL A 168 19.59 16.24 14.54
N ASN A 169 19.01 15.96 15.72
CA ASN A 169 17.80 15.15 15.89
C ASN A 169 17.93 13.75 15.25
N PRO A 170 18.93 12.95 15.65
CA PRO A 170 19.25 11.70 14.97
C PRO A 170 18.10 10.70 15.02
N GLU A 171 17.27 10.72 16.07
CA GLU A 171 16.12 9.83 16.26
C GLU A 171 15.11 9.84 15.10
N GLN A 172 15.05 10.91 14.28
CA GLN A 172 14.20 10.95 13.08
C GLN A 172 14.69 10.04 11.94
N PHE A 173 15.96 9.60 12.03
CA PHE A 173 16.63 8.78 11.02
C PHE A 173 17.01 7.40 11.53
N LEU A 174 16.78 7.08 12.80
CA LEU A 174 17.26 5.86 13.43
C LEU A 174 16.15 4.82 13.56
N PHE A 175 16.39 3.67 12.93
CA PHE A 175 15.44 2.56 12.84
C PHE A 175 16.06 1.34 13.51
N ARG A 176 15.61 1.01 14.72
CA ARG A 176 16.20 -0.06 15.53
C ARG A 176 16.21 -1.38 14.76
N THR A 177 17.36 -2.02 14.61
CA THR A 177 17.52 -3.30 13.89
C THR A 177 17.89 -4.44 14.83
N LEU A 178 17.88 -5.66 14.31
CA LEU A 178 18.33 -6.85 15.03
C LEU A 178 19.78 -6.71 15.46
N SER A 179 20.01 -6.99 16.73
CA SER A 179 21.33 -6.90 17.37
C SER A 179 21.42 -7.89 18.52
N SER A 180 22.60 -7.99 19.13
CA SER A 180 22.76 -8.73 20.38
C SER A 180 21.95 -8.08 21.51
N GLU A 181 21.58 -8.87 22.53
CA GLU A 181 20.60 -8.44 23.56
C GLU A 181 20.96 -7.14 24.30
N ARG A 182 22.25 -6.79 24.36
CA ARG A 182 22.76 -5.65 25.15
C ARG A 182 23.15 -4.43 24.33
N VAL A 183 23.21 -4.55 23.01
CA VAL A 183 23.58 -3.44 22.13
C VAL A 183 22.36 -2.91 21.40
N LYS A 184 22.40 -1.64 21.03
CA LYS A 184 21.33 -0.99 20.26
C LYS A 184 21.91 -0.53 18.93
N GLN A 185 21.52 -1.23 17.88
CA GLN A 185 21.93 -0.92 16.52
C GLN A 185 20.74 -0.39 15.72
N TYR A 186 21.04 0.44 14.74
CA TYR A 186 20.03 1.15 13.96
C TYR A 186 20.42 1.17 12.49
N LEU A 187 19.44 0.92 11.63
CA LEU A 187 19.51 1.35 10.23
C LEU A 187 19.31 2.87 10.19
N ILE A 188 19.98 3.54 9.25
CA ILE A 188 19.72 4.94 8.94
C ILE A 188 18.70 5.00 7.80
N GLY A 189 17.60 5.73 8.02
CA GLY A 189 16.49 5.77 7.08
C GLY A 189 15.52 6.93 7.27
N LYS A 190 14.38 6.88 6.55
CA LYS A 190 13.28 7.83 6.66
C LYS A 190 11.98 7.18 6.20
N ILE A 191 10.87 7.52 6.85
CA ILE A 191 9.51 7.16 6.41
C ILE A 191 8.94 8.31 5.59
N SER A 192 8.34 8.01 4.43
CA SER A 192 7.77 9.03 3.56
C SER A 192 6.71 8.47 2.61
N PRO A 193 5.59 9.20 2.38
CA PRO A 193 4.61 8.84 1.34
C PRO A 193 5.10 9.15 -0.08
N VAL A 194 6.19 9.92 -0.21
CA VAL A 194 6.87 10.23 -1.47
C VAL A 194 8.28 9.64 -1.47
N ASN A 195 8.88 9.45 -2.65
CA ASN A 195 10.22 8.87 -2.73
C ASN A 195 11.27 9.79 -2.11
N VAL A 196 12.21 9.15 -1.39
CA VAL A 196 13.38 9.80 -0.80
C VAL A 196 14.61 9.20 -1.48
N TYR A 197 15.23 9.96 -2.38
CA TYR A 197 16.40 9.52 -3.15
C TYR A 197 17.72 9.83 -2.45
N ALA A 198 17.80 10.98 -1.81
CA ALA A 198 18.98 11.42 -1.09
C ALA A 198 18.59 12.27 0.10
N GLN A 199 19.44 12.25 1.12
CA GLN A 199 19.33 13.08 2.31
C GLN A 199 20.73 13.55 2.68
N LYS A 200 20.87 14.84 2.96
CA LYS A 200 22.09 15.36 3.56
C LYS A 200 22.11 15.01 5.04
N LEU A 201 23.16 14.33 5.47
CA LEU A 201 23.35 13.82 6.83
C LEU A 201 24.76 14.13 7.34
N SER A 202 24.87 14.41 8.64
CA SER A 202 26.16 14.75 9.25
C SER A 202 26.91 13.54 9.81
N PHE A 203 28.16 13.36 9.38
CA PHE A 203 29.12 12.40 9.93
C PHE A 203 30.43 13.11 10.26
N ASN A 204 30.96 12.91 11.46
CA ASN A 204 32.14 13.63 11.97
C ASN A 204 32.04 15.15 11.75
N ASP A 205 30.86 15.71 12.00
CA ASP A 205 30.51 17.13 11.84
C ASP A 205 30.61 17.66 10.41
N LYS A 206 30.57 16.76 9.42
CA LYS A 206 30.54 17.09 8.00
C LYS A 206 29.25 16.60 7.38
N GLU A 207 28.59 17.49 6.64
CA GLU A 207 27.41 17.16 5.85
C GLU A 207 27.82 16.36 4.60
N ILE A 208 27.22 15.18 4.45
CA ILE A 208 27.43 14.26 3.33
C ILE A 208 26.07 13.97 2.69
N GLU A 209 26.00 13.99 1.37
CA GLU A 209 24.82 13.51 0.65
C GLU A 209 24.78 11.97 0.67
N ILE A 210 23.74 11.41 1.28
CA ILE A 210 23.54 9.97 1.42
C ILE A 210 22.33 9.54 0.61
N TYR A 211 22.52 8.57 -0.27
CA TYR A 211 21.45 8.01 -1.09
C TYR A 211 20.61 7.00 -0.32
N PHE A 212 19.30 7.13 -0.46
CA PHE A 212 18.28 6.32 0.18
C PHE A 212 17.53 5.50 -0.87
N ARG A 213 17.06 4.33 -0.47
CA ARG A 213 16.25 3.44 -1.32
C ARG A 213 15.24 2.68 -0.48
N LYS A 214 14.20 2.13 -1.10
CA LYS A 214 13.17 1.34 -0.38
C LYS A 214 13.77 0.09 0.27
N SER A 215 13.13 -0.40 1.34
CA SER A 215 13.57 -1.61 2.04
C SER A 215 13.79 -2.80 1.10
N ARG A 216 14.87 -3.56 1.28
CA ARG A 216 15.18 -4.78 0.52
C ARG A 216 14.11 -5.87 0.72
N LEU A 217 13.28 -5.76 1.75
CA LEU A 217 12.14 -6.66 1.99
C LEU A 217 11.13 -6.65 0.84
N MET A 218 11.11 -5.60 0.01
CA MET A 218 10.26 -5.55 -1.18
C MET A 218 10.67 -6.55 -2.28
N TYR A 219 11.90 -7.08 -2.20
CA TYR A 219 12.45 -8.08 -3.12
C TYR A 219 12.44 -9.50 -2.50
N SER A 220 11.78 -9.69 -1.35
CA SER A 220 11.64 -11.03 -0.75
C SER A 220 10.68 -11.88 -1.58
N GLU A 221 11.14 -13.04 -2.04
CA GLU A 221 10.32 -13.98 -2.81
C GLU A 221 9.99 -15.23 -1.99
N PHE A 222 8.71 -15.61 -2.00
CA PHE A 222 8.25 -16.85 -1.39
C PHE A 222 7.53 -17.68 -2.45
N LYS A 223 7.94 -18.94 -2.60
CA LYS A 223 7.26 -19.90 -3.47
C LYS A 223 6.16 -20.59 -2.68
N ASP A 224 5.07 -19.88 -2.46
CA ASP A 224 3.95 -20.34 -1.64
C ASP A 224 3.14 -21.41 -2.41
N PRO A 225 3.15 -22.70 -1.99
CA PRO A 225 2.37 -23.73 -2.67
C PRO A 225 0.85 -23.61 -2.43
N LYS A 226 0.46 -22.90 -1.37
CA LYS A 226 -0.92 -22.74 -0.89
C LYS A 226 -1.06 -21.41 -0.15
N PRO A 227 -2.28 -20.87 -0.01
CA PRO A 227 -2.51 -19.65 0.76
C PRO A 227 -2.10 -19.74 2.24
N PHE A 228 -2.12 -20.94 2.81
CA PHE A 228 -1.62 -21.26 4.14
C PHE A 228 -0.84 -22.57 4.13
N TYR A 229 0.27 -22.62 4.86
CA TYR A 229 1.01 -23.85 5.17
C TYR A 229 2.00 -23.61 6.32
N ILE A 230 2.50 -24.71 6.90
CA ILE A 230 3.53 -24.67 7.94
C ILE A 230 4.71 -25.51 7.49
N TYR A 231 5.92 -25.00 7.70
CA TYR A 231 7.17 -25.74 7.53
C TYR A 231 8.06 -25.53 8.75
N ARG A 232 9.18 -26.26 8.86
CA ARG A 232 10.14 -26.10 9.97
C ARG A 232 11.52 -25.73 9.45
N LEU A 233 12.18 -24.81 10.14
CA LEU A 233 13.61 -24.52 9.99
C LEU A 233 14.26 -24.66 11.37
N ASN A 234 15.28 -25.50 11.48
CA ASN A 234 15.97 -25.79 12.74
C ASN A 234 15.01 -26.07 13.92
N ASN A 235 14.00 -26.91 13.65
CA ASN A 235 12.89 -27.29 14.55
C ASN A 235 11.91 -26.17 14.94
N ILE A 236 12.09 -24.93 14.47
CA ILE A 236 11.14 -23.83 14.68
C ILE A 236 10.05 -23.87 13.60
N PRO A 237 8.76 -23.94 13.96
CA PRO A 237 7.68 -23.79 13.01
C PRO A 237 7.66 -22.39 12.39
N VAL A 238 7.61 -22.36 11.07
CA VAL A 238 7.33 -21.16 10.28
C VAL A 238 5.94 -21.30 9.67
N ILE A 239 5.02 -20.47 10.14
CA ILE A 239 3.65 -20.38 9.67
C ILE A 239 3.62 -19.37 8.54
N ARG A 240 3.19 -19.81 7.36
CA ARG A 240 2.99 -18.95 6.20
C ARG A 240 1.50 -18.80 5.94
N VAL A 241 1.02 -17.56 5.89
CA VAL A 241 -0.36 -17.23 5.47
C VAL A 241 -0.35 -15.95 4.62
N THR A 242 -1.04 -15.98 3.48
CA THR A 242 -0.99 -14.92 2.45
C THR A 242 -2.33 -14.23 2.19
N SER A 243 -3.42 -14.77 2.75
CA SER A 243 -4.76 -14.23 2.55
C SER A 243 -5.68 -14.74 3.65
N SER A 244 -6.74 -13.98 3.89
CA SER A 244 -7.88 -14.32 4.75
C SER A 244 -9.19 -14.15 3.98
N ALA A 245 -9.19 -14.28 2.65
CA ALA A 245 -10.39 -14.11 1.84
C ALA A 245 -11.42 -15.24 2.07
N ASP A 246 -12.71 -14.89 2.12
CA ASP A 246 -13.78 -15.85 2.45
C ASP A 246 -13.91 -17.02 1.47
N HIS A 247 -13.58 -16.84 0.17
CA HIS A 247 -13.58 -17.94 -0.80
C HIS A 247 -12.48 -19.00 -0.53
N LEU A 248 -11.56 -18.73 0.41
CA LEU A 248 -10.51 -19.66 0.85
C LEU A 248 -10.90 -20.39 2.15
N TYR A 249 -12.17 -20.37 2.54
CA TYR A 249 -12.64 -20.88 3.83
C TYR A 249 -12.12 -22.29 4.20
N PRO A 250 -12.08 -23.31 3.31
CA PRO A 250 -11.56 -24.63 3.66
C PRO A 250 -10.08 -24.61 4.08
N GLU A 251 -9.28 -23.73 3.49
CA GLU A 251 -7.87 -23.57 3.87
C GLU A 251 -7.73 -22.71 5.14
N MET A 252 -8.60 -21.71 5.31
CA MET A 252 -8.64 -20.87 6.50
C MET A 252 -9.11 -21.62 7.75
N LEU A 253 -9.93 -22.65 7.61
CA LEU A 253 -10.26 -23.58 8.70
C LEU A 253 -9.00 -24.26 9.25
N LYS A 254 -8.16 -24.82 8.37
CA LYS A 254 -6.88 -25.44 8.76
C LYS A 254 -5.96 -24.44 9.44
N PHE A 255 -5.91 -23.22 8.92
CA PHE A 255 -5.17 -22.13 9.54
C PHE A 255 -5.65 -21.87 10.97
N MET A 256 -6.95 -21.69 11.19
CA MET A 256 -7.51 -21.47 12.53
C MET A 256 -7.22 -22.64 13.48
N GLU A 257 -7.36 -23.88 13.02
CA GLU A 257 -7.11 -25.10 13.80
C GLU A 257 -5.65 -25.23 14.23
N ALA A 258 -4.70 -24.86 13.37
CA ALA A 258 -3.27 -24.91 13.66
C ALA A 258 -2.86 -24.10 14.90
N GLY A 259 -3.66 -23.11 15.33
CA GLY A 259 -3.43 -22.41 16.59
C GLY A 259 -3.39 -23.38 17.79
N ASN A 260 -4.30 -24.36 17.82
CA ASN A 260 -4.34 -25.37 18.88
C ASN A 260 -3.14 -26.31 18.87
N GLU A 261 -2.62 -26.63 17.67
CA GLU A 261 -1.48 -27.52 17.48
C GLU A 261 -0.17 -26.87 17.94
N LEU A 262 -0.05 -25.55 17.74
CA LEU A 262 1.16 -24.78 17.98
C LEU A 262 1.25 -24.16 19.38
N LYS A 263 0.20 -24.24 20.20
CA LYS A 263 0.13 -23.58 21.53
C LYS A 263 1.20 -23.99 22.54
N ASN A 264 1.89 -25.11 22.30
CA ASN A 264 2.96 -25.61 23.17
C ASN A 264 4.37 -25.38 22.61
N GLU A 265 4.49 -24.75 21.43
CA GLU A 265 5.78 -24.47 20.80
C GLU A 265 6.53 -23.38 21.55
N LYS A 266 7.85 -23.54 21.72
CA LYS A 266 8.68 -22.57 22.45
C LYS A 266 8.91 -21.28 21.65
N THR A 267 8.94 -21.39 20.33
CA THR A 267 9.13 -20.26 19.41
C THR A 267 8.39 -20.56 18.12
N LEU A 268 7.68 -19.55 17.61
CA LEU A 268 6.95 -19.59 16.34
C LEU A 268 7.37 -18.39 15.51
N ILE A 269 7.53 -18.61 14.19
CA ILE A 269 7.68 -17.53 13.22
C ILE A 269 6.41 -17.47 12.39
N LEU A 270 5.67 -16.38 12.49
CA LEU A 270 4.51 -16.08 11.67
C LEU A 270 4.96 -15.17 10.52
N ASN A 271 5.05 -15.70 9.32
CA ASN A 271 5.43 -14.96 8.12
C ASN A 271 4.18 -14.45 7.38
N LEU A 272 3.89 -13.16 7.55
CA LEU A 272 2.76 -12.48 6.96
C LEU A 272 3.07 -11.77 5.64
N PHE A 273 4.26 -11.93 5.05
CA PHE A 273 4.60 -11.23 3.81
C PHE A 273 3.50 -11.40 2.75
N TYR A 274 3.08 -10.30 2.13
CA TYR A 274 2.02 -10.33 1.10
C TYR A 274 0.62 -10.73 1.60
N HIS A 275 0.36 -10.67 2.90
CA HIS A 275 -0.98 -10.95 3.42
C HIS A 275 -1.98 -9.83 3.05
N GLY A 276 -2.69 -10.01 1.93
CA GLY A 276 -3.53 -8.97 1.32
C GLY A 276 -4.83 -8.63 2.04
N GLY A 277 -5.21 -9.38 3.08
CA GLY A 277 -6.40 -9.12 3.89
C GLY A 277 -7.53 -10.12 3.65
N GLY A 278 -8.77 -9.68 3.83
CA GLY A 278 -9.97 -10.52 3.85
C GLY A 278 -10.73 -10.39 5.16
N SER A 279 -11.17 -11.49 5.74
CA SER A 279 -11.93 -11.52 6.99
C SER A 279 -11.02 -11.61 8.21
N SER A 280 -11.09 -10.62 9.11
CA SER A 280 -10.38 -10.63 10.40
C SER A 280 -10.85 -11.75 11.34
N TYR A 281 -11.93 -12.47 11.01
CA TYR A 281 -12.39 -13.62 11.77
C TYR A 281 -11.34 -14.75 11.82
N TYR A 282 -10.64 -15.03 10.72
CA TYR A 282 -9.66 -16.13 10.70
C TYR A 282 -8.41 -15.82 11.53
N PRO A 283 -7.75 -14.64 11.37
CA PRO A 283 -6.65 -14.22 12.22
C PRO A 283 -6.98 -14.24 13.73
N GLN A 284 -8.12 -13.68 14.11
CA GLN A 284 -8.55 -13.63 15.52
C GLN A 284 -8.81 -15.03 16.08
N THR A 285 -9.44 -15.92 15.30
CA THR A 285 -9.71 -17.29 15.76
C THR A 285 -8.42 -18.09 15.90
N PHE A 286 -7.46 -17.95 14.97
CA PHE A 286 -6.13 -18.54 15.12
C PHE A 286 -5.44 -18.05 16.39
N MET A 287 -5.42 -16.73 16.64
CA MET A 287 -4.83 -16.16 17.86
C MET A 287 -5.52 -16.66 19.12
N LYS A 288 -6.85 -16.75 19.13
CA LYS A 288 -7.61 -17.29 20.26
C LYS A 288 -7.28 -18.77 20.50
N ASN A 289 -7.15 -19.58 19.45
CA ASN A 289 -6.79 -20.99 19.58
C ASN A 289 -5.34 -21.18 20.06
N LEU A 290 -4.41 -20.33 19.60
CA LEU A 290 -3.01 -20.35 20.02
C LEU A 290 -2.83 -19.90 21.48
N ASN A 291 -3.47 -18.80 21.85
CA ASN A 291 -3.16 -18.03 23.05
C ASN A 291 -4.29 -18.05 24.10
N GLY A 292 -5.39 -18.76 23.85
CA GLY A 292 -6.59 -18.74 24.69
C GLY A 292 -7.35 -17.41 24.68
N ASN A 293 -6.73 -16.34 24.18
CA ASN A 293 -7.31 -15.01 24.05
C ASN A 293 -6.83 -14.35 22.73
N SER A 294 -7.74 -13.65 22.07
CA SER A 294 -7.43 -12.75 20.94
C SER A 294 -7.89 -11.38 21.36
N ASP A 295 -6.93 -10.51 21.67
CA ASP A 295 -7.21 -9.13 22.04
C ASP A 295 -6.68 -8.23 20.94
N TRP A 296 -7.50 -7.27 20.54
CA TRP A 296 -7.16 -6.24 19.59
C TRP A 296 -7.80 -4.96 20.11
N ASP A 297 -6.99 -4.00 20.55
CA ASP A 297 -7.48 -2.71 21.01
C ASP A 297 -8.06 -1.92 19.85
N ILE A 298 -9.39 -1.97 19.72
CA ILE A 298 -10.14 -1.40 18.60
C ILE A 298 -11.53 -0.97 19.06
N ASN A 299 -11.88 0.26 18.72
CA ASN A 299 -13.26 0.73 18.67
C ASN A 299 -13.69 0.74 17.20
N TRP A 300 -14.97 0.46 16.95
CA TRP A 300 -15.53 0.50 15.61
C TRP A 300 -16.87 1.23 15.55
N ALA A 301 -17.06 1.95 14.46
CA ALA A 301 -18.32 2.50 14.02
C ALA A 301 -18.62 1.93 12.62
N MET A 302 -19.86 1.56 12.34
CA MET A 302 -20.26 0.97 11.07
C MET A 302 -21.50 1.68 10.57
N THR A 303 -21.43 2.20 9.34
CA THR A 303 -22.58 2.85 8.73
C THR A 303 -23.46 1.82 8.01
N THR A 304 -24.77 2.04 8.11
CA THR A 304 -25.80 1.30 7.38
C THR A 304 -26.74 2.31 6.72
N SER A 305 -27.08 2.06 5.45
CA SER A 305 -27.93 2.95 4.66
C SER A 305 -28.68 2.13 3.59
N PRO A 306 -29.66 2.71 2.87
CA PRO A 306 -30.40 1.97 1.84
C PRO A 306 -29.48 1.42 0.75
N ALA A 307 -28.48 2.18 0.31
CA ALA A 307 -27.49 1.72 -0.68
C ALA A 307 -26.68 0.52 -0.19
N ILE A 308 -26.30 0.49 1.10
CA ILE A 308 -25.56 -0.63 1.70
C ILE A 308 -26.44 -1.86 1.86
N THR A 309 -27.66 -1.72 2.38
CA THR A 309 -28.55 -2.86 2.57
C THR A 309 -29.00 -3.44 1.23
N GLU A 310 -29.21 -2.60 0.21
CA GLU A 310 -29.46 -3.04 -1.17
C GLU A 310 -28.25 -3.79 -1.76
N TYR A 311 -27.03 -3.31 -1.51
CA TYR A 311 -25.80 -4.02 -1.89
C TYR A 311 -25.81 -5.46 -1.36
N PHE A 312 -26.09 -5.67 -0.08
CA PHE A 312 -26.16 -7.03 0.47
C PHE A 312 -27.37 -7.83 -0.03
N ALA A 313 -28.53 -7.19 -0.22
CA ALA A 313 -29.74 -7.85 -0.71
C ALA A 313 -29.61 -8.35 -2.16
N LYS A 314 -28.75 -7.73 -2.97
CA LYS A 314 -28.48 -8.13 -4.36
C LYS A 314 -27.36 -9.19 -4.50
N ILE A 315 -26.76 -9.67 -3.40
CA ILE A 315 -25.78 -10.76 -3.45
C ILE A 315 -26.47 -12.10 -3.73
N ASP A 316 -26.07 -12.76 -4.82
CA ASP A 316 -26.43 -14.16 -5.06
C ASP A 316 -25.52 -15.10 -4.27
N ILE A 317 -25.94 -15.45 -3.05
CA ILE A 317 -25.22 -16.37 -2.16
C ILE A 317 -25.01 -17.75 -2.83
N SER A 318 -25.90 -18.18 -3.72
CA SER A 318 -25.81 -19.50 -4.36
C SER A 318 -24.64 -19.61 -5.33
N SER A 319 -24.17 -18.47 -5.86
CA SER A 319 -23.02 -18.37 -6.75
C SER A 319 -21.67 -18.42 -6.01
N ILE A 320 -21.65 -18.24 -4.69
CA ILE A 320 -20.41 -18.15 -3.89
C ILE A 320 -20.00 -19.55 -3.43
N LYS A 321 -18.98 -20.10 -4.10
CA LYS A 321 -18.37 -21.37 -3.70
C LYS A 321 -17.64 -21.22 -2.36
N ASP A 322 -17.71 -22.28 -1.54
CA ASP A 322 -16.96 -22.39 -0.28
C ASP A 322 -17.23 -21.25 0.72
N ILE A 323 -18.44 -20.66 0.68
CA ILE A 323 -18.81 -19.56 1.58
C ILE A 323 -18.74 -19.95 3.06
N SER A 324 -18.08 -19.12 3.88
CA SER A 324 -18.04 -19.32 5.32
C SER A 324 -19.42 -19.13 5.96
N PRO A 325 -19.83 -19.94 6.96
CA PRO A 325 -21.09 -19.75 7.68
C PRO A 325 -21.23 -18.34 8.27
N GLN A 326 -20.12 -17.76 8.72
CA GLN A 326 -20.04 -16.44 9.29
C GLN A 326 -20.36 -15.36 8.26
N TYR A 327 -19.77 -15.44 7.06
CA TYR A 327 -20.03 -14.49 5.98
C TYR A 327 -21.46 -14.63 5.42
N LYS A 328 -21.95 -15.87 5.30
CA LYS A 328 -23.36 -16.13 4.92
C LYS A 328 -24.34 -15.46 5.90
N ASN A 329 -24.08 -15.56 7.20
CA ASN A 329 -24.92 -14.92 8.21
C ASN A 329 -24.79 -13.39 8.16
N TRP A 330 -23.61 -12.87 7.86
CA TRP A 330 -23.37 -11.43 7.70
C TRP A 330 -24.16 -10.83 6.54
N ILE A 331 -24.16 -11.50 5.37
CA ILE A 331 -24.97 -11.09 4.22
C ILE A 331 -26.44 -11.05 4.61
N LYS A 332 -26.94 -12.13 5.23
CA LYS A 332 -28.34 -12.24 5.64
C LYS A 332 -28.78 -11.10 6.58
N ILE A 333 -27.99 -10.81 7.62
CA ILE A 333 -28.31 -9.75 8.58
C ILE A 333 -28.45 -8.38 7.89
N ASN A 334 -27.60 -8.10 6.90
CA ASN A 334 -27.65 -6.83 6.18
C ASN A 334 -28.74 -6.80 5.11
N SER A 335 -29.00 -7.92 4.42
CA SER A 335 -30.07 -8.03 3.42
C SER A 335 -31.46 -7.90 4.06
N ASP A 336 -31.65 -8.49 5.24
CA ASP A 336 -32.94 -8.49 5.95
C ASP A 336 -33.38 -7.06 6.36
N LYS A 337 -32.43 -6.11 6.42
CA LYS A 337 -32.71 -4.69 6.69
C LYS A 337 -33.25 -3.91 5.46
N PHE A 338 -33.10 -4.43 4.25
CA PHE A 338 -33.28 -3.64 3.03
C PHE A 338 -34.68 -3.04 2.86
N GLU A 339 -35.74 -3.84 3.02
CA GLU A 339 -37.12 -3.35 2.83
C GLU A 339 -37.50 -2.23 3.82
N ASP A 340 -36.99 -2.31 5.05
CA ASP A 340 -37.19 -1.26 6.06
C ASP A 340 -36.45 0.03 5.71
N TYR A 341 -35.18 -0.07 5.29
CA TYR A 341 -34.39 1.08 4.85
C TYR A 341 -34.91 1.66 3.53
N LYS A 342 -35.54 0.87 2.67
CA LYS A 342 -36.21 1.37 1.47
C LYS A 342 -37.47 2.15 1.80
N ARG A 343 -38.29 1.66 2.74
CA ARG A 343 -39.53 2.32 3.18
C ARG A 343 -39.27 3.57 4.03
N LYS A 344 -38.23 3.56 4.87
CA LYS A 344 -37.83 4.68 5.71
C LYS A 344 -36.31 4.93 5.56
N PRO A 345 -35.89 5.63 4.50
CA PRO A 345 -34.48 5.81 4.18
C PRO A 345 -33.76 6.68 5.23
N VAL A 346 -32.78 6.06 5.89
CA VAL A 346 -31.89 6.70 6.87
C VAL A 346 -30.46 6.19 6.70
N LYS A 347 -29.47 7.02 7.01
CA LYS A 347 -28.09 6.63 7.27
C LYS A 347 -27.92 6.52 8.78
N ASP A 348 -27.66 5.31 9.27
CA ASP A 348 -27.44 5.02 10.69
C ASP A 348 -25.99 4.64 10.98
N TRP A 349 -25.59 4.84 12.23
CA TRP A 349 -24.33 4.35 12.78
C TRP A 349 -24.57 3.29 13.86
N GLU A 350 -23.86 2.17 13.75
CA GLU A 350 -23.74 1.16 14.80
C GLU A 350 -22.33 1.25 15.42
N PHE A 351 -22.22 1.05 16.73
CA PHE A 351 -20.96 1.17 17.45
C PHE A 351 -20.64 -0.08 18.26
N GLY A 352 -19.35 -0.36 18.42
CA GLY A 352 -18.87 -1.37 19.35
C GLY A 352 -17.40 -1.18 19.68
N ALA A 353 -16.95 -1.95 20.67
CA ALA A 353 -15.57 -1.99 21.12
C ALA A 353 -15.17 -3.45 21.35
N ALA A 354 -13.89 -3.78 21.21
CA ALA A 354 -13.39 -5.09 21.61
C ALA A 354 -13.54 -5.29 23.13
N SER A 355 -14.11 -6.42 23.53
CA SER A 355 -14.26 -6.81 24.93
C SER A 355 -12.95 -7.44 25.43
N GLY A 356 -12.21 -6.72 26.28
CA GLY A 356 -11.04 -7.30 26.98
C GLY A 356 -9.68 -6.66 26.72
N ALA A 357 -9.64 -5.42 26.20
CA ALA A 357 -8.42 -4.64 26.02
C ALA A 357 -7.47 -4.76 27.23
N GLY A 358 -6.26 -5.28 26.98
CA GLY A 358 -5.19 -5.48 27.94
C GLY A 358 -5.07 -6.88 28.55
N LYS A 359 -6.01 -7.80 28.30
CA LYS A 359 -5.92 -9.17 28.85
C LYS A 359 -4.90 -10.02 28.07
N LYS A 360 -3.81 -10.37 28.73
CA LYS A 360 -2.82 -11.31 28.17
C LYS A 360 -3.38 -12.74 28.16
N GLY A 361 -3.03 -13.50 27.13
CA GLY A 361 -3.40 -14.90 26.97
C GLY A 361 -2.42 -15.87 27.65
N THR A 362 -2.54 -17.15 27.30
CA THR A 362 -1.88 -18.30 27.95
C THR A 362 -0.69 -18.86 27.17
N TYR A 363 -0.37 -18.35 25.98
CA TYR A 363 0.79 -18.81 25.23
C TYR A 363 2.08 -18.28 25.87
N GLU A 364 2.91 -19.20 26.38
CA GLU A 364 4.17 -18.87 27.07
C GLU A 364 5.38 -18.80 26.12
N GLY A 365 5.27 -19.38 24.93
CA GLY A 365 6.31 -19.33 23.92
C GLY A 365 6.50 -17.94 23.30
N ARG A 366 7.51 -17.81 22.44
CA ARG A 366 7.80 -16.57 21.70
C ARG A 366 7.12 -16.57 20.33
N LEU A 367 6.33 -15.54 20.05
CA LEU A 367 5.75 -15.32 18.72
C LEU A 367 6.52 -14.23 17.99
N ILE A 368 7.20 -14.59 16.91
CA ILE A 368 7.89 -13.65 16.03
C ILE A 368 7.03 -13.44 14.79
N ILE A 369 6.72 -12.19 14.46
CA ILE A 369 5.87 -11.83 13.32
C ILE A 369 6.72 -11.11 12.30
N LEU A 370 6.83 -11.67 11.08
CA LEU A 370 7.54 -11.04 9.98
C LEU A 370 6.59 -10.16 9.17
N THR A 371 6.99 -8.91 8.95
CA THR A 371 6.13 -7.87 8.38
C THR A 371 6.72 -7.19 7.16
N ASN A 372 5.86 -6.80 6.23
CA ASN A 372 6.18 -5.88 5.16
C ASN A 372 5.00 -4.96 4.80
N ARG A 373 5.25 -3.97 3.93
CA ARG A 373 4.24 -3.00 3.48
C ARG A 373 3.08 -3.60 2.67
N ARG A 374 3.11 -4.90 2.35
CA ARG A 374 2.05 -5.60 1.62
C ARG A 374 1.13 -6.41 2.53
N ILE A 375 1.24 -6.20 3.84
CA ILE A 375 0.27 -6.66 4.83
C ILE A 375 -0.81 -5.59 4.94
N LEU A 376 -2.02 -5.92 4.53
CA LEU A 376 -3.15 -4.99 4.45
C LEU A 376 -4.35 -5.55 5.23
N SER A 377 -5.21 -4.68 5.74
CA SER A 377 -6.56 -5.04 6.22
C SER A 377 -6.53 -6.19 7.24
N ALA A 378 -7.24 -7.30 7.04
CA ALA A 378 -7.20 -8.44 7.96
C ALA A 378 -5.79 -9.01 8.22
N GLY A 379 -4.82 -8.79 7.32
CA GLY A 379 -3.41 -9.10 7.60
C GLY A 379 -2.84 -8.23 8.73
N GLU A 380 -3.21 -6.96 8.79
CA GLU A 380 -2.91 -6.08 9.92
C GLU A 380 -3.77 -6.45 11.14
N GLY A 381 -4.99 -6.93 10.91
CA GLY A 381 -5.83 -7.52 11.96
C GLY A 381 -5.18 -8.71 12.67
N MET A 382 -4.33 -9.50 11.99
CA MET A 382 -3.53 -10.54 12.61
C MET A 382 -2.50 -9.98 13.60
N ILE A 383 -1.88 -8.85 13.25
CA ILE A 383 -0.93 -8.16 14.12
C ILE A 383 -1.68 -7.57 15.33
N GLY A 384 -2.81 -6.92 15.09
CA GLY A 384 -3.70 -6.42 16.14
C GLY A 384 -4.11 -7.52 17.12
N ALA A 385 -4.64 -8.63 16.62
CA ALA A 385 -5.10 -9.78 17.41
C ALA A 385 -4.00 -10.44 18.25
N SER A 386 -2.73 -10.28 17.86
CA SER A 386 -1.57 -10.82 18.58
C SER A 386 -1.13 -9.99 19.78
N GLN A 387 -1.75 -8.83 20.05
CA GLN A 387 -1.43 -7.97 21.20
C GLN A 387 -1.62 -8.69 22.55
N SER A 388 -2.50 -9.68 22.61
CA SER A 388 -2.71 -10.54 23.79
C SER A 388 -1.54 -11.48 24.08
N VAL A 389 -0.61 -11.71 23.14
CA VAL A 389 0.53 -12.61 23.31
C VAL A 389 1.61 -11.91 24.14
N LYS A 390 2.09 -12.58 25.20
CA LYS A 390 3.07 -12.01 26.16
C LYS A 390 4.43 -11.73 25.49
N ASN A 391 4.98 -12.74 24.82
CA ASN A 391 6.32 -12.72 24.24
C ASN A 391 6.27 -12.53 22.72
N ARG A 392 5.58 -11.47 22.28
CA ARG A 392 5.49 -11.09 20.85
C ARG A 392 6.68 -10.20 20.44
N ILE A 393 7.21 -10.42 19.23
CA ILE A 393 8.19 -9.54 18.58
C ILE A 393 7.78 -9.36 17.10
N ILE A 394 7.65 -8.12 16.63
CA ILE A 394 7.45 -7.78 15.22
C ILE A 394 8.79 -7.40 14.59
N ILE A 395 9.13 -8.05 13.48
CA ILE A 395 10.37 -7.83 12.73
C ILE A 395 10.04 -7.58 11.26
N GLY A 396 10.65 -6.58 10.63
CA GLY A 396 10.45 -6.33 9.20
C GLY A 396 10.44 -4.84 8.82
N GLU A 397 9.46 -4.43 8.04
CA GLU A 397 9.13 -3.01 7.82
C GLU A 397 7.67 -2.75 8.21
N ASN A 398 7.28 -1.47 8.25
CA ASN A 398 5.91 -1.11 8.55
C ASN A 398 4.90 -1.71 7.57
N THR A 399 3.72 -2.08 8.07
CA THR A 399 2.64 -2.65 7.26
C THR A 399 1.95 -1.59 6.41
N GLY A 400 0.97 -1.97 5.59
CA GLY A 400 0.40 -1.05 4.62
C GLY A 400 -0.34 0.15 5.22
N GLY A 401 -1.02 -0.05 6.36
CA GLY A 401 -1.93 0.94 6.93
C GLY A 401 -3.21 1.02 6.11
N VAL A 402 -3.92 -0.09 5.98
CA VAL A 402 -5.16 -0.20 5.22
C VAL A 402 -6.19 -0.85 6.14
N ALA A 403 -6.63 -0.12 7.16
CA ALA A 403 -7.46 -0.69 8.22
C ALA A 403 -8.45 0.30 8.84
N GLN A 404 -8.14 1.59 8.91
CA GLN A 404 -8.99 2.61 9.56
C GLN A 404 -10.38 2.66 8.93
N PHE A 405 -10.48 2.53 7.62
CA PHE A 405 -11.76 2.37 6.95
C PHE A 405 -11.80 0.96 6.36
N SER A 406 -12.87 0.20 6.58
CA SER A 406 -12.96 -1.20 6.16
C SER A 406 -14.38 -1.62 5.77
N ASP A 407 -14.58 -2.91 5.52
CA ASP A 407 -15.84 -3.52 5.06
C ASP A 407 -16.36 -2.87 3.77
N LEU A 408 -15.90 -3.39 2.64
CA LEU A 408 -16.08 -2.78 1.32
C LEU A 408 -17.47 -3.06 0.74
N CYS A 409 -18.10 -2.00 0.24
CA CYS A 409 -19.15 -2.08 -0.77
C CYS A 409 -18.64 -1.52 -2.09
N GLU A 410 -19.03 -2.11 -3.21
CA GLU A 410 -18.61 -1.71 -4.54
C GLU A 410 -19.84 -1.46 -5.43
N PHE A 411 -19.84 -0.34 -6.14
CA PHE A 411 -20.99 0.12 -6.93
C PHE A 411 -20.55 0.59 -8.32
N TYR A 412 -21.36 0.29 -9.34
CA TYR A 412 -21.25 0.92 -10.64
C TYR A 412 -21.88 2.32 -10.64
N LEU A 413 -21.21 3.28 -11.26
CA LEU A 413 -21.86 4.50 -11.74
C LEU A 413 -22.73 4.17 -12.97
N PRO A 414 -23.94 4.77 -13.07
CA PRO A 414 -24.99 4.31 -13.96
C PRO A 414 -24.63 4.41 -15.45
N ASN A 415 -23.84 5.39 -15.88
CA ASN A 415 -23.55 5.63 -17.28
C ASN A 415 -22.11 5.28 -17.69
N SER A 416 -21.10 5.79 -16.96
CA SER A 416 -19.68 5.51 -17.22
C SER A 416 -19.25 4.08 -16.89
N LYS A 417 -20.02 3.38 -16.06
CA LYS A 417 -19.69 2.06 -15.51
C LYS A 417 -18.38 2.04 -14.71
N PHE A 418 -17.97 3.19 -14.16
CA PHE A 418 -16.89 3.20 -13.17
C PHE A 418 -17.33 2.46 -11.91
N ILE A 419 -16.39 1.80 -11.27
CA ILE A 419 -16.60 1.07 -10.03
C ILE A 419 -16.10 1.95 -8.89
N LEU A 420 -17.00 2.40 -8.04
CA LEU A 420 -16.67 3.10 -6.80
C LEU A 420 -16.60 2.10 -5.65
N ARG A 421 -15.45 2.02 -4.99
CA ARG A 421 -15.19 1.15 -3.83
C ARG A 421 -15.27 2.00 -2.57
N LEU A 422 -16.21 1.70 -1.68
CA LEU A 422 -16.48 2.49 -0.48
C LEU A 422 -16.43 1.60 0.77
N PRO A 423 -15.52 1.86 1.71
CA PRO A 423 -15.56 1.21 3.01
C PRO A 423 -16.69 1.80 3.87
N ARG A 424 -17.46 0.94 4.54
CA ARG A 424 -18.59 1.33 5.40
C ARG A 424 -18.31 1.20 6.91
N GLN A 425 -17.11 0.80 7.28
CA GLN A 425 -16.68 0.72 8.67
C GLN A 425 -15.57 1.75 8.93
N PHE A 426 -15.59 2.37 10.11
CA PHE A 426 -14.59 3.30 10.63
C PHE A 426 -14.04 2.74 11.95
N LEU A 427 -12.74 2.49 11.99
CA LEU A 427 -12.00 1.87 13.08
C LEU A 427 -11.06 2.88 13.72
N ILE A 428 -11.07 2.95 15.05
CA ILE A 428 -10.04 3.62 15.83
C ILE A 428 -9.15 2.55 16.43
N ILE A 429 -7.91 2.49 15.94
CA ILE A 429 -6.89 1.52 16.36
C ILE A 429 -5.69 2.30 16.90
N PRO A 430 -5.48 2.39 18.23
CA PRO A 430 -4.44 3.24 18.81
C PRO A 430 -3.02 2.94 18.32
N ALA A 431 -2.74 1.68 17.95
CA ALA A 431 -1.42 1.22 17.54
C ALA A 431 -1.18 1.23 16.01
N LEU A 432 -2.14 1.71 15.21
CA LEU A 432 -2.05 1.74 13.75
C LEU A 432 -2.49 3.10 13.21
N GLU A 433 -1.74 3.62 12.25
CA GLU A 433 -2.12 4.83 11.50
C GLU A 433 -2.39 4.45 10.03
N GLU A 434 -3.46 4.98 9.45
CA GLU A 434 -3.80 4.75 8.04
C GLU A 434 -2.66 5.24 7.12
N CYS A 435 -2.39 4.48 6.06
CA CYS A 435 -1.24 4.59 5.16
C CYS A 435 0.14 4.42 5.81
N LEU A 436 0.27 4.26 7.13
CA LEU A 436 1.55 3.95 7.80
C LEU A 436 1.62 2.50 8.28
N GLY A 437 0.50 1.98 8.80
CA GLY A 437 0.41 0.64 9.37
C GLY A 437 1.01 0.51 10.76
N TYR A 438 1.23 -0.73 11.17
CA TYR A 438 1.99 -1.07 12.37
C TYR A 438 3.49 -0.87 12.14
N ILE A 439 4.14 -0.20 13.08
CA ILE A 439 5.61 -0.07 13.13
C ILE A 439 6.20 -1.33 13.80
N PRO A 440 7.24 -1.96 13.21
CA PRO A 440 7.87 -3.13 13.81
C PRO A 440 8.70 -2.78 15.04
N ASP A 441 8.94 -3.76 15.91
CA ASP A 441 9.87 -3.62 17.05
C ASP A 441 11.32 -3.56 16.57
N TYR A 442 11.62 -4.32 15.51
CA TYR A 442 12.91 -4.33 14.81
C TYR A 442 12.73 -4.19 13.31
N TRP A 443 13.38 -3.18 12.75
CA TRP A 443 13.48 -2.96 11.33
C TRP A 443 14.47 -3.93 10.70
N LEU A 444 14.13 -4.45 9.53
CA LEU A 444 14.94 -5.39 8.80
C LEU A 444 15.05 -4.98 7.34
N ASP A 445 16.22 -5.18 6.77
CA ASP A 445 16.52 -4.67 5.44
C ASP A 445 17.34 -5.65 4.60
N THR A 446 16.71 -6.79 4.36
CA THR A 446 17.21 -7.93 3.60
C THR A 446 16.08 -8.48 2.73
N ASN A 447 16.39 -9.22 1.67
CA ASN A 447 15.39 -9.99 0.91
C ASN A 447 15.22 -11.44 1.42
N GLN A 448 15.94 -11.82 2.48
CA GLN A 448 15.89 -13.14 3.12
C GLN A 448 15.50 -13.02 4.61
N PRO A 449 14.28 -12.56 4.92
CA PRO A 449 13.92 -12.17 6.28
C PRO A 449 13.82 -13.37 7.24
N VAL A 450 13.41 -14.54 6.74
CA VAL A 450 13.29 -15.75 7.58
C VAL A 450 14.68 -16.21 8.00
N GLU A 451 15.60 -16.32 7.04
CA GLU A 451 16.99 -16.73 7.25
C GLU A 451 17.70 -15.77 8.21
N GLU A 452 17.49 -14.47 8.07
CA GLU A 452 18.08 -13.46 8.95
C GLU A 452 17.61 -13.60 10.40
N VAL A 453 16.31 -13.80 10.61
CA VAL A 453 15.75 -14.05 11.95
C VAL A 453 16.26 -15.36 12.53
N MET A 454 16.42 -16.42 11.72
CA MET A 454 17.01 -17.68 12.18
C MET A 454 18.45 -17.47 12.67
N ARG A 455 19.28 -16.75 11.91
CA ARG A 455 20.66 -16.41 12.33
C ARG A 455 20.71 -15.62 13.63
N TRP A 456 19.79 -14.68 13.80
CA TRP A 456 19.67 -13.90 15.03
C TRP A 456 19.27 -14.78 16.22
N LEU A 457 18.32 -15.69 16.05
CA LEU A 457 17.89 -16.61 17.10
C LEU A 457 19.01 -17.57 17.52
N GLU A 458 19.80 -18.06 16.58
CA GLU A 458 20.93 -18.96 16.85
C GLU A 458 22.09 -18.27 17.57
N ASN A 459 22.32 -16.97 17.30
CA ASN A 459 23.51 -16.25 17.74
C ASN A 459 23.17 -15.00 18.59
N ARG A 460 22.10 -15.06 19.38
CA ARG A 460 21.51 -13.88 20.04
C ARG A 460 22.45 -13.03 20.91
N ASN A 461 23.55 -13.62 21.40
CA ASN A 461 24.53 -12.93 22.24
C ASN A 461 25.63 -12.22 21.46
N SER A 462 25.85 -12.56 20.19
CA SER A 462 26.93 -12.01 19.35
C SER A 462 26.45 -11.51 17.99
N TYR A 463 25.16 -11.63 17.70
CA TYR A 463 24.60 -11.25 16.41
C TYR A 463 24.71 -9.74 16.17
N GLN A 464 25.10 -9.39 14.95
CA GLN A 464 25.07 -8.04 14.39
C GLN A 464 24.49 -8.14 12.99
N PHE A 465 23.46 -7.35 12.68
CA PHE A 465 23.00 -7.21 11.30
C PHE A 465 24.07 -6.49 10.47
N ARG A 466 24.37 -6.99 9.28
CA ARG A 466 25.34 -6.40 8.35
C ARG A 466 24.82 -6.47 6.92
N TYR A 467 25.12 -5.45 6.14
CA TYR A 467 24.93 -5.51 4.70
C TYR A 467 26.00 -6.42 4.08
N GLY A 468 25.57 -7.41 3.30
CA GLY A 468 26.50 -8.27 2.56
C GLY A 468 27.18 -7.54 1.40
N GLU A 469 26.48 -6.60 0.77
CA GLU A 469 26.90 -5.90 -0.44
C GLU A 469 26.16 -4.55 -0.58
N PRO A 470 26.72 -3.56 -1.29
CA PRO A 470 26.00 -2.35 -1.67
C PRO A 470 24.73 -2.66 -2.48
N PHE A 471 23.71 -1.81 -2.39
CA PHE A 471 22.40 -2.07 -3.01
C PHE A 471 22.44 -2.31 -4.53
N ASN A 472 23.30 -1.61 -5.27
CA ASN A 472 23.45 -1.82 -6.72
C ASN A 472 24.05 -3.19 -7.07
N GLU A 473 24.96 -3.72 -6.25
CA GLU A 473 25.49 -5.07 -6.40
C GLU A 473 24.44 -6.12 -6.04
N PHE A 474 23.68 -5.88 -4.96
CA PHE A 474 22.53 -6.70 -4.59
C PHE A 474 21.54 -6.84 -5.76
N LEU A 475 21.18 -5.74 -6.42
CA LEU A 475 20.28 -5.79 -7.58
C LEU A 475 20.87 -6.60 -8.74
N LYS A 476 22.17 -6.45 -9.03
CA LYS A 476 22.83 -7.20 -10.11
C LYS A 476 22.88 -8.69 -9.82
N LYS A 477 23.34 -9.07 -8.62
CA LYS A 477 23.52 -10.46 -8.20
C LYS A 477 22.22 -11.27 -8.21
N ASN A 478 21.11 -10.61 -7.88
CA ASN A 478 19.79 -11.24 -7.86
C ASN A 478 19.01 -11.05 -9.17
N ASN A 479 19.65 -10.54 -10.24
CA ASN A 479 19.02 -10.24 -11.53
C ASN A 479 17.81 -9.30 -11.44
N TYR A 480 17.82 -8.37 -10.48
CA TYR A 480 16.81 -7.32 -10.33
C TYR A 480 17.19 -6.02 -11.06
N ALA A 481 18.48 -5.85 -11.36
CA ALA A 481 19.00 -4.70 -12.08
C ALA A 481 18.49 -4.66 -13.53
N ASN A 482 18.40 -3.44 -14.06
CA ASN A 482 18.04 -3.18 -15.45
C ASN A 482 18.99 -3.86 -16.42
N VAL A 483 18.44 -4.41 -17.49
CA VAL A 483 19.21 -4.98 -18.60
C VAL A 483 19.18 -4.03 -19.79
N LEU A 484 20.32 -3.92 -20.48
CA LEU A 484 20.47 -3.15 -21.71
C LEU A 484 20.70 -4.09 -22.90
N PRO A 485 20.40 -3.66 -24.15
CA PRO A 485 20.78 -4.42 -25.32
C PRO A 485 22.30 -4.64 -25.37
N GLU A 486 22.73 -5.80 -25.89
CA GLU A 486 24.16 -6.11 -26.09
C GLU A 486 24.89 -5.04 -26.92
N LYS A 487 24.16 -4.41 -27.86
CA LYS A 487 24.67 -3.35 -28.72
C LYS A 487 23.74 -2.15 -28.71
N PHE A 488 24.29 -1.00 -28.36
CA PHE A 488 23.70 0.31 -28.57
C PHE A 488 24.82 1.32 -28.78
N SER A 489 24.51 2.45 -29.40
CA SER A 489 25.46 3.56 -29.58
C SER A 489 24.73 4.88 -29.47
N ILE A 490 25.33 5.84 -28.78
CA ILE A 490 24.81 7.21 -28.71
C ILE A 490 25.53 8.02 -29.80
N VAL A 491 24.79 8.40 -30.83
CA VAL A 491 25.27 9.21 -31.94
C VAL A 491 25.18 10.68 -31.54
N PRO A 492 26.29 11.45 -31.58
CA PRO A 492 26.25 12.88 -31.30
C PRO A 492 25.24 13.60 -32.21
N PRO A 493 24.39 14.50 -31.65
CA PRO A 493 23.45 15.27 -32.45
C PRO A 493 24.14 16.09 -33.54
N SER A 494 23.55 16.15 -34.73
CA SER A 494 24.11 16.95 -35.83
C SER A 494 24.03 18.45 -35.54
N VAL A 495 24.82 19.25 -36.26
CA VAL A 495 24.88 20.71 -36.11
C VAL A 495 23.51 21.38 -36.31
N GLY A 496 22.61 20.77 -37.11
CA GLY A 496 21.27 21.30 -37.39
C GLY A 496 20.21 21.05 -36.31
N ILE A 497 20.53 20.27 -35.27
CA ILE A 497 19.63 20.04 -34.13
C ILE A 497 19.74 21.21 -33.14
N PRO A 498 18.63 21.82 -32.70
CA PRO A 498 18.64 22.87 -31.67
C PRO A 498 19.28 22.42 -30.35
N ASP A 499 20.01 23.31 -29.69
CA ASP A 499 20.75 22.97 -28.46
C ASP A 499 19.84 22.50 -27.33
N GLU A 500 18.61 23.00 -27.23
CA GLU A 500 17.63 22.49 -26.25
C GLU A 500 17.32 21.01 -26.45
N LEU A 501 17.34 20.52 -27.70
CA LEU A 501 17.08 19.11 -28.02
C LEU A 501 18.34 18.26 -27.86
N LYS A 502 19.52 18.80 -28.18
CA LYS A 502 20.80 18.10 -28.00
C LYS A 502 20.98 17.59 -26.57
N LYS A 503 20.42 18.31 -25.59
CA LYS A 503 20.44 17.91 -24.17
C LYS A 503 19.86 16.52 -23.93
N PHE A 504 18.86 16.07 -24.69
CA PHE A 504 18.30 14.72 -24.53
C PHE A 504 19.31 13.61 -24.86
N SER A 505 20.25 13.86 -25.77
CA SER A 505 21.21 12.86 -26.25
C SER A 505 22.10 12.33 -25.14
N GLY A 506 22.00 11.05 -24.81
CA GLY A 506 22.77 10.47 -23.72
C GLY A 506 22.08 9.28 -23.07
N LYS A 507 22.63 8.86 -21.93
CA LYS A 507 22.06 7.85 -21.06
C LYS A 507 21.55 8.52 -19.79
N TRP A 508 20.34 8.15 -19.38
CA TRP A 508 19.63 8.71 -18.24
C TRP A 508 19.14 7.57 -17.37
N PHE A 509 19.31 7.68 -16.06
CA PHE A 509 18.86 6.69 -15.09
C PHE A 509 17.98 7.33 -14.03
N GLY A 510 16.90 6.66 -13.66
CA GLY A 510 16.10 6.98 -12.50
C GLY A 510 15.45 5.74 -11.92
N VAL A 511 14.65 5.94 -10.87
CA VAL A 511 13.85 4.87 -10.28
C VAL A 511 12.41 5.34 -10.22
N ALA A 512 11.58 4.79 -11.10
CA ALA A 512 10.17 5.10 -11.24
C ALA A 512 9.40 4.76 -9.96
N ASP A 513 8.76 5.78 -9.40
CA ASP A 513 8.17 5.80 -8.06
C ASP A 513 9.05 5.14 -6.98
N GLY A 514 10.38 5.24 -7.10
CA GLY A 514 11.35 4.59 -6.21
C GLY A 514 11.23 3.06 -6.18
N ILE A 515 10.56 2.48 -7.17
CA ILE A 515 10.20 1.06 -7.28
C ILE A 515 10.91 0.41 -8.45
N LEU A 516 10.78 0.97 -9.65
CA LEU A 516 11.25 0.34 -10.87
C LEU A 516 12.41 1.17 -11.40
N ASP A 517 13.62 0.64 -11.29
CA ASP A 517 14.77 1.22 -11.96
C ASP A 517 14.44 1.39 -13.46
N ASN A 518 14.71 2.56 -14.02
CA ASN A 518 14.51 2.85 -15.43
C ASN A 518 15.73 3.53 -16.05
N ILE A 519 16.01 3.18 -17.30
CA ILE A 519 17.04 3.81 -18.11
C ILE A 519 16.42 4.27 -19.42
N LEU A 520 16.63 5.55 -19.75
CA LEU A 520 16.41 6.08 -21.09
C LEU A 520 17.77 6.26 -21.76
N ILE A 521 17.96 5.61 -22.91
CA ILE A 521 19.09 5.90 -23.81
C ILE A 521 18.52 6.57 -25.04
N VAL A 522 18.98 7.79 -25.32
CA VAL A 522 18.68 8.46 -26.59
C VAL A 522 19.82 8.11 -27.54
N GLU A 523 19.62 7.08 -28.38
CA GLU A 523 20.62 6.58 -29.32
C GLU A 523 20.91 7.61 -30.41
N LYS A 524 19.87 8.28 -30.92
CA LYS A 524 20.03 9.27 -32.00
C LYS A 524 18.87 10.26 -32.01
N ILE A 525 19.17 11.54 -32.18
CA ILE A 525 18.16 12.55 -32.53
C ILE A 525 18.16 12.68 -34.05
N ILE A 526 17.08 12.25 -34.70
CA ILE A 526 16.98 12.18 -36.17
C ILE A 526 16.79 13.59 -36.74
N ASN A 527 15.85 14.33 -36.18
CA ASN A 527 15.46 15.68 -36.60
C ASN A 527 14.81 16.43 -35.40
N ARG A 528 14.18 17.58 -35.65
CA ARG A 528 13.53 18.38 -34.59
C ARG A 528 12.31 17.72 -33.94
N HIS A 529 11.79 16.66 -34.54
CA HIS A 529 10.54 16.01 -34.17
C HIS A 529 10.70 14.54 -33.77
N GLU A 530 11.87 13.93 -33.95
CA GLU A 530 12.02 12.49 -33.80
C GLU A 530 13.39 12.08 -33.22
N ALA A 531 13.37 11.04 -32.39
CA ALA A 531 14.56 10.39 -31.85
C ALA A 531 14.39 8.87 -31.78
N GLU A 532 15.50 8.15 -31.90
CA GLU A 532 15.62 6.72 -31.60
C GLU A 532 16.05 6.57 -30.15
N VAL A 533 15.27 5.81 -29.38
CA VAL A 533 15.49 5.63 -27.95
C VAL A 533 15.38 4.18 -27.53
N ILE A 534 16.11 3.83 -26.47
CA ILE A 534 15.92 2.58 -25.71
C ILE A 534 15.31 2.97 -24.37
N TYR A 535 14.17 2.34 -24.05
CA TYR A 535 13.62 2.33 -22.70
C TYR A 535 13.95 0.98 -22.06
N SER A 536 14.62 0.99 -20.91
CA SER A 536 15.02 -0.19 -20.14
C SER A 536 14.46 -0.10 -18.72
N TRP A 537 14.04 -1.24 -18.19
CA TRP A 537 13.40 -1.37 -16.88
C TRP A 537 13.97 -2.54 -16.07
N GLY A 538 13.94 -2.40 -14.76
CA GLY A 538 14.37 -3.41 -13.79
C GLY A 538 13.25 -4.36 -13.39
N VAL A 539 13.36 -4.95 -12.21
CA VAL A 539 12.31 -5.78 -11.61
C VAL A 539 11.48 -4.97 -10.62
N ALA A 540 10.17 -5.12 -10.70
CA ALA A 540 9.21 -4.63 -9.73
C ALA A 540 8.08 -5.66 -9.61
N PHE A 541 8.28 -6.71 -8.80
CA PHE A 541 7.27 -7.76 -8.60
C PHE A 541 5.91 -7.19 -8.16
N GLN A 542 5.91 -6.08 -7.42
CA GLN A 542 4.71 -5.30 -7.04
C GLN A 542 3.90 -4.80 -8.22
N TRP A 543 4.55 -4.55 -9.37
CA TRP A 543 3.91 -4.06 -10.58
C TRP A 543 3.65 -5.18 -11.59
N GLY A 544 3.84 -6.44 -11.18
CA GLY A 544 3.83 -7.60 -12.07
C GLY A 544 5.04 -7.65 -13.01
N VAL A 545 6.08 -6.82 -12.77
CA VAL A 545 7.31 -6.79 -13.57
C VAL A 545 8.29 -7.75 -12.93
N GLY A 546 8.14 -9.04 -13.24
CA GLY A 546 8.99 -10.09 -12.67
C GLY A 546 10.33 -10.30 -13.39
N THR A 547 10.52 -9.66 -14.54
CA THR A 547 11.75 -9.75 -15.32
C THR A 547 12.18 -8.37 -15.80
N PRO A 548 13.48 -8.03 -15.69
CA PRO A 548 13.98 -6.79 -16.27
C PRO A 548 14.00 -6.91 -17.80
N GLY A 549 13.94 -5.79 -18.49
CA GLY A 549 13.88 -5.80 -19.94
C GLY A 549 14.23 -4.46 -20.56
N TRP A 550 14.22 -4.42 -21.90
CA TRP A 550 14.38 -3.20 -22.66
C TRP A 550 13.64 -3.30 -24.00
N GLN A 551 13.30 -2.15 -24.55
CA GLN A 551 12.69 -2.04 -25.87
C GLN A 551 13.15 -0.75 -26.57
N ARG A 552 13.31 -0.84 -27.90
CA ARG A 552 13.59 0.31 -28.76
C ARG A 552 12.29 0.95 -29.25
N TYR A 553 12.31 2.28 -29.33
CA TYR A 553 11.21 3.08 -29.81
C TYR A 553 11.70 4.21 -30.71
N THR A 554 10.85 4.62 -31.64
CA THR A 554 10.90 5.96 -32.24
C THR A 554 10.04 6.88 -31.37
N ALA A 555 10.69 7.84 -30.72
CA ALA A 555 10.04 8.84 -29.88
C ALA A 555 9.77 10.12 -30.69
N SER A 556 8.64 10.77 -30.43
CA SER A 556 8.34 12.10 -30.97
C SER A 556 8.87 13.20 -30.06
N ILE A 557 9.26 14.34 -30.61
CA ILE A 557 9.72 15.52 -29.88
C ILE A 557 8.85 16.70 -30.29
N GLU A 558 8.10 17.24 -29.33
CA GLU A 558 7.24 18.40 -29.54
C GLU A 558 7.32 19.31 -28.32
N ASN A 559 7.50 20.62 -28.56
CA ASN A 559 7.57 21.63 -27.49
C ASN A 559 8.57 21.30 -26.37
N GLY A 560 9.72 20.72 -26.73
CA GLY A 560 10.77 20.33 -25.77
C GLY A 560 10.43 19.08 -24.93
N ILE A 561 9.40 18.33 -25.30
CA ILE A 561 8.99 17.08 -24.63
C ILE A 561 9.26 15.90 -25.57
N LEU A 562 10.06 14.93 -25.11
CA LEU A 562 10.26 13.66 -25.81
C LEU A 562 9.19 12.67 -25.36
N THR A 563 8.48 12.04 -26.29
CA THR A 563 7.35 11.14 -26.02
C THR A 563 7.53 9.79 -26.69
N ILE A 564 7.45 8.71 -25.90
CA ILE A 564 7.33 7.33 -26.37
C ILE A 564 5.85 6.94 -26.34
N ARG A 565 5.34 6.31 -27.41
CA ARG A 565 3.99 5.75 -27.43
C ARG A 565 4.04 4.29 -27.88
N ASP A 566 3.65 3.37 -27.00
CA ASP A 566 3.43 1.98 -27.33
C ASP A 566 1.93 1.72 -27.44
N LYS A 567 1.41 1.71 -28.67
CA LYS A 567 -0.02 1.46 -28.92
C LYS A 567 -0.45 0.04 -28.52
N LYS A 568 0.45 -0.94 -28.55
CA LYS A 568 0.12 -2.33 -28.20
C LYS A 568 -0.09 -2.46 -26.69
N GLN A 569 0.77 -1.81 -25.91
CA GLN A 569 0.69 -1.82 -24.46
C GLN A 569 -0.17 -0.69 -23.88
N GLN A 570 -0.68 0.21 -24.74
CA GLN A 570 -1.35 1.45 -24.35
C GLN A 570 -0.50 2.31 -23.40
N VAL A 571 0.81 2.34 -23.64
CA VAL A 571 1.76 3.07 -22.81
C VAL A 571 2.12 4.39 -23.48
N LYS A 572 2.18 5.44 -22.68
CA LYS A 572 2.75 6.74 -23.06
C LYS A 572 3.80 7.13 -22.03
N ILE A 573 5.01 7.46 -22.47
CA ILE A 573 6.07 7.94 -21.59
C ILE A 573 6.50 9.31 -22.10
N THR A 574 6.48 10.32 -21.23
CA THR A 574 6.90 11.69 -21.57
C THR A 574 8.11 12.09 -20.76
N TYR A 575 9.03 12.81 -21.40
CA TYR A 575 10.30 13.23 -20.83
C TYR A 575 10.51 14.73 -21.04
N SER A 576 10.83 15.46 -19.96
CA SER A 576 11.02 16.91 -19.97
C SER A 576 12.15 17.33 -19.04
N PHE A 577 12.87 18.41 -19.39
CA PHE A 577 13.98 18.88 -18.57
C PHE A 577 13.53 19.70 -17.37
N ASN A 578 14.19 19.47 -16.24
CA ASN A 578 14.18 20.36 -15.09
C ASN A 578 15.24 21.46 -15.23
N GLN A 579 15.11 22.50 -14.41
CA GLN A 579 16.09 23.60 -14.36
C GLN A 579 17.48 23.15 -13.89
N ASP A 580 17.55 22.08 -13.09
CA ASP A 580 18.79 21.50 -12.56
C ASP A 580 19.50 20.55 -13.54
N GLY A 581 18.99 20.40 -14.77
CA GLY A 581 19.56 19.53 -15.80
C GLY A 581 19.18 18.05 -15.67
N THR A 582 18.36 17.68 -14.68
CA THR A 582 17.72 16.36 -14.61
C THR A 582 16.53 16.28 -15.57
N LEU A 583 16.00 15.07 -15.76
CA LEU A 583 14.93 14.81 -16.72
C LEU A 583 13.73 14.16 -16.02
N ASN A 584 12.59 14.84 -16.01
CA ASN A 584 11.34 14.30 -15.50
C ASN A 584 10.73 13.34 -16.52
N SER A 585 10.33 12.17 -16.04
CA SER A 585 9.57 11.16 -16.78
C SER A 585 8.19 10.99 -16.18
N VAL A 586 7.17 10.89 -17.04
CA VAL A 586 5.83 10.43 -16.67
C VAL A 586 5.48 9.25 -17.56
N TYR A 587 5.38 8.07 -16.96
CA TYR A 587 4.89 6.84 -17.58
C TYR A 587 3.39 6.70 -17.30
N GLU A 588 2.59 6.49 -18.33
CA GLU A 588 1.14 6.40 -18.28
C GLU A 588 0.70 5.11 -18.99
N ARG A 589 -0.15 4.32 -18.35
CA ARG A 589 -0.91 3.21 -18.97
C ARG A 589 -2.31 3.14 -18.37
N PRO A 590 -3.28 2.42 -18.98
CA PRO A 590 -4.54 2.13 -18.33
C PRO A 590 -4.28 1.53 -16.94
N GLY A 591 -4.77 2.17 -15.89
CA GLY A 591 -4.60 1.70 -14.52
C GLY A 591 -3.49 2.39 -13.71
N ALA A 592 -2.50 3.01 -14.35
CA ALA A 592 -1.28 3.41 -13.63
C ALA A 592 -0.58 4.62 -14.26
N ILE A 593 -0.12 5.52 -13.39
CA ILE A 593 0.81 6.59 -13.71
C ILE A 593 2.01 6.45 -12.78
N SER A 594 3.21 6.56 -13.35
CA SER A 594 4.46 6.56 -12.60
C SER A 594 5.31 7.76 -12.97
N LYS A 595 5.94 8.38 -11.97
CA LYS A 595 6.82 9.53 -12.17
C LYS A 595 8.25 9.18 -11.80
N THR A 596 9.19 9.80 -12.49
CA THR A 596 10.63 9.62 -12.22
C THR A 596 11.38 10.90 -12.50
N THR A 597 12.39 11.19 -11.69
CA THR A 597 13.43 12.14 -12.08
C THR A 597 14.67 11.32 -12.45
N LEU A 598 15.16 11.52 -13.66
CA LEU A 598 16.31 10.82 -14.21
C LEU A 598 17.53 11.72 -14.20
N MET A 599 18.66 11.15 -13.80
CA MET A 599 19.98 11.78 -13.82
C MET A 599 20.76 11.29 -15.02
N ARG A 600 21.57 12.18 -15.61
CA ARG A 600 22.47 11.82 -16.70
C ARG A 600 23.55 10.87 -16.16
N MET A 601 23.76 9.77 -16.87
CA MET A 601 24.87 8.87 -16.61
C MET A 601 26.08 9.28 -17.46
N ASN A 602 27.26 9.23 -16.85
CA ASN A 602 28.54 9.44 -17.53
C ASN A 602 28.94 8.23 -18.38
#